data_AF-A0A0C9TJC8-F1
#
_entry.id   AF-A0A0C9TJC8-F1
#
_cell.length_a   1.000
_cell.length_b   1.000
_cell.length_c   1.000
_cell.angle_alpha   90.00
_cell.angle_beta   90.00
_cell.angle_gamma   90.00
#
_symmetry.space_group_name_H-M   'P 1'
#
loop_
_entity.id
_entity.type
_entity.pdbx_description
1 polymer ?
#
loop_
_entity_poly.entity_id
_entity_poly.type
_entity_poly.pdbx_seq_one_letter_code
_entity_poly.pdbx_strand_id
1 'polypeptide(L)'
;MAKNKDLVRVSGQDTPTKKRQQSAYIKCNKEEDVAVYNKFKKALKQDLPTKRKIFVDFSTIYPGLASDIDKLLSDIPHCHFIASPVVVPPAAATDGKLIVLMSGDYTAEKEVAYLLVPAISQKVIDVGGNAEKGNILNPSAHPP
;
A
#
# COMPACT_ATOMS: atom_id res chain seq x y z
N MET A 1 -24.54 -36.62 -14.30
CA MET A 1 -24.79 -35.70 -13.17
C MET A 1 -23.46 -35.19 -12.68
N ALA A 2 -23.18 -33.90 -12.89
CA ALA A 2 -21.96 -33.23 -12.47
C ALA A 2 -22.05 -32.82 -11.00
N LYS A 3 -20.95 -32.98 -10.25
CA LYS A 3 -20.70 -32.20 -9.02
C LYS A 3 -19.32 -31.59 -9.12
N ASN A 4 -19.34 -30.29 -9.37
CA ASN A 4 -18.24 -29.34 -9.38
C ASN A 4 -17.86 -29.01 -7.93
N LYS A 5 -16.57 -29.09 -7.58
CA LYS A 5 -16.02 -28.43 -6.39
C LYS A 5 -14.59 -27.97 -6.69
N ASP A 6 -14.41 -26.69 -6.43
CA ASP A 6 -13.21 -25.88 -6.62
C ASP A 6 -11.93 -26.53 -6.09
N LEU A 7 -10.87 -26.49 -6.89
CA LEU A 7 -9.51 -26.61 -6.40
C LEU A 7 -8.63 -25.60 -7.13
N VAL A 8 -8.66 -24.36 -6.65
CA VAL A 8 -7.62 -23.36 -6.89
C VAL A 8 -6.33 -23.91 -6.29
N ARG A 9 -5.37 -24.27 -7.14
CA ARG A 9 -4.00 -24.62 -6.73
C ARG A 9 -3.31 -23.37 -6.21
N VAL A 10 -3.17 -23.28 -4.89
CA VAL A 10 -2.17 -22.44 -4.24
C VAL A 10 -0.95 -23.32 -4.00
N SER A 11 0.15 -23.04 -4.70
CA SER A 11 1.44 -23.70 -4.49
C SER A 11 2.03 -23.27 -3.15
N GLY A 12 2.36 -24.25 -2.30
CA GLY A 12 3.14 -24.03 -1.08
C GLY A 12 2.61 -24.84 0.11
N GLN A 13 2.69 -26.16 0.05
CA GLN A 13 2.68 -27.00 1.25
C GLN A 13 4.12 -27.11 1.75
N ASP A 14 4.40 -26.61 2.95
CA ASP A 14 5.48 -27.10 3.81
C ASP A 14 5.06 -26.95 5.28
N THR A 15 5.20 -28.05 6.02
CA THR A 15 4.76 -28.28 7.41
C THR A 15 5.48 -27.43 8.48
N PRO A 16 4.89 -27.21 9.68
CA PRO A 16 5.27 -26.15 10.60
C PRO A 16 6.36 -26.59 11.60
N THR A 17 7.57 -26.05 11.48
CA THR A 17 8.62 -26.15 12.50
C THR A 17 8.74 -24.85 13.31
N LYS A 18 8.69 -25.02 14.63
CA LYS A 18 8.72 -24.00 15.69
C LYS A 18 9.92 -23.06 15.56
N LYS A 19 9.68 -21.82 15.11
CA LYS A 19 10.36 -20.55 15.48
C LYS A 19 9.96 -19.46 14.48
N ARG A 20 8.73 -18.97 14.54
CA ARG A 20 8.34 -17.75 13.80
C ARG A 20 7.22 -17.00 14.52
N GLN A 21 7.44 -16.70 15.80
CA GLN A 21 6.84 -15.52 16.42
C GLN A 21 7.67 -14.29 16.05
N GLN A 22 7.89 -14.06 14.76
CA GLN A 22 8.35 -12.77 14.26
C GLN A 22 7.09 -12.01 13.87
N SER A 23 6.86 -10.86 14.50
CA SER A 23 6.03 -9.78 13.96
C SER A 23 6.24 -9.72 12.44
N ALA A 24 5.19 -9.52 11.65
CA ALA A 24 5.25 -9.56 10.19
C ALA A 24 6.22 -8.50 9.62
N TYR A 25 7.52 -8.81 9.60
CA TYR A 25 8.56 -8.04 8.94
C TYR A 25 8.45 -8.33 7.44
N ILE A 26 7.65 -7.54 6.73
CA ILE A 26 7.75 -7.46 5.26
C ILE A 26 9.02 -6.65 4.98
N LYS A 27 10.10 -7.36 4.62
CA LYS A 27 11.31 -6.70 4.12
C LYS A 27 10.97 -6.04 2.79
N CYS A 28 10.85 -4.72 2.75
CA CYS A 28 10.68 -4.01 1.49
C CYS A 28 11.96 -4.16 0.66
N ASN A 29 11.81 -4.69 -0.55
CA ASN A 29 12.88 -4.79 -1.52
C ASN A 29 12.62 -3.72 -2.59
N LYS A 30 13.48 -2.68 -2.60
CA LYS A 30 13.34 -1.54 -3.50
C LYS A 30 13.14 -1.97 -4.96
N GLU A 31 13.82 -3.03 -5.40
CA GLU A 31 13.73 -3.52 -6.77
C GLU A 31 12.36 -4.15 -7.08
N GLU A 32 11.78 -4.90 -6.14
CA GLU A 32 10.48 -5.57 -6.31
C GLU A 32 9.35 -4.55 -6.33
N ASP A 33 9.37 -3.60 -5.40
CA ASP A 33 8.38 -2.53 -5.29
C ASP A 33 8.36 -1.69 -6.58
N VAL A 34 9.54 -1.24 -7.03
CA VAL A 34 9.68 -0.49 -8.29
C VAL A 34 9.24 -1.34 -9.50
N ALA A 35 9.51 -2.64 -9.53
CA ALA A 35 9.09 -3.52 -10.61
C ALA A 35 7.56 -3.63 -10.70
N VAL A 36 6.85 -3.63 -9.57
CA VAL A 36 5.38 -3.62 -9.52
C VAL A 36 4.82 -2.33 -10.12
N TYR A 37 5.30 -1.17 -9.68
CA TYR A 37 4.82 0.12 -10.21
C TYR A 37 5.19 0.35 -11.67
N ASN A 38 6.31 -0.18 -12.15
CA ASN A 38 6.65 -0.16 -13.57
C ASN A 38 5.67 -0.97 -14.44
N LYS A 39 5.17 -2.11 -13.94
CA LYS A 39 4.12 -2.87 -14.64
C LYS A 39 2.83 -2.06 -14.75
N PHE A 40 2.43 -1.38 -13.66
CA PHE A 40 1.28 -0.47 -13.68
C PHE A 40 1.49 0.68 -14.67
N LYS A 41 2.64 1.35 -14.66
CA LYS A 41 2.96 2.41 -15.61
C LYS A 41 2.88 1.93 -17.06
N LYS A 42 3.39 0.73 -17.36
CA LYS A 42 3.31 0.16 -18.70
C LYS A 42 1.86 -0.09 -19.13
N ALA A 43 1.04 -0.69 -18.25
CA ALA A 43 -0.38 -0.94 -18.52
C ALA A 43 -1.16 0.37 -18.72
N LEU A 44 -0.92 1.38 -17.87
CA LEU A 44 -1.58 2.68 -17.95
C LEU A 44 -1.15 3.51 -19.17
N LYS A 45 0.06 3.28 -19.71
CA LYS A 45 0.49 3.91 -20.97
C LYS A 45 -0.10 3.24 -22.20
N GLN A 46 -0.45 1.95 -22.11
CA GLN A 46 -1.13 1.23 -23.18
C GLN A 46 -2.61 1.64 -23.28
N ASP A 47 -3.25 1.85 -22.12
CA ASP A 47 -4.63 2.33 -22.02
C ASP A 47 -4.70 3.51 -21.04
N LEU A 48 -4.69 4.72 -21.62
CA LEU A 48 -4.65 5.95 -20.83
C LEU A 48 -5.93 6.10 -20.00
N PRO A 49 -5.81 6.43 -18.70
CA PRO A 49 -6.98 6.66 -17.86
C PRO A 49 -7.82 7.82 -18.41
N THR A 50 -9.11 7.59 -18.60
CA THR A 50 -10.11 8.64 -18.90
C THR A 50 -10.73 9.25 -17.65
N LYS A 51 -10.48 8.64 -16.49
CA LYS A 51 -10.97 9.05 -15.18
C LYS A 51 -9.83 9.02 -14.16
N ARG A 52 -10.02 9.78 -13.08
CA ARG A 52 -9.12 9.80 -11.92
C ARG A 52 -8.90 8.40 -11.37
N LYS A 53 -7.64 8.02 -11.18
CA LYS A 53 -7.17 6.78 -10.54
C LYS A 53 -6.26 7.15 -9.37
N ILE A 54 -6.54 6.58 -8.20
CA ILE A 54 -5.77 6.83 -6.98
C ILE A 54 -5.10 5.52 -6.57
N PHE A 55 -3.78 5.51 -6.49
CA PHE A 55 -2.97 4.41 -6.01
C PHE A 55 -2.67 4.64 -4.53
N VAL A 56 -3.22 3.79 -3.68
CA VAL A 56 -3.07 3.85 -2.23
C VAL A 56 -2.14 2.72 -1.80
N ASP A 57 -0.97 3.07 -1.28
CA ASP A 57 0.01 2.10 -0.82
C ASP A 57 0.07 2.04 0.70
N PHE A 58 -0.22 0.88 1.28
CA PHE A 58 -0.18 0.67 2.74
C PHE A 58 1.16 0.10 3.23
N SER A 59 2.10 -0.16 2.31
CA SER A 59 3.40 -0.74 2.62
C SER A 59 4.27 0.24 3.39
N THR A 60 5.01 -0.25 4.39
CA THR A 60 6.04 0.54 5.07
C THR A 60 7.33 0.49 4.26
N ILE A 61 7.48 1.40 3.31
CA ILE A 61 8.62 1.48 2.38
C ILE A 61 9.62 2.56 2.80
N TYR A 62 10.81 2.54 2.19
CA TYR A 62 11.77 3.64 2.33
C TYR A 62 11.17 4.96 1.83
N PRO A 63 11.28 6.09 2.55
CA PRO A 63 10.69 7.35 2.14
C PRO A 63 11.04 7.77 0.72
N GLY A 64 12.33 7.72 0.34
CA GLY A 64 12.74 8.08 -1.02
C GLY A 64 12.14 7.20 -2.12
N LEU A 65 11.78 5.95 -1.81
CA LEU A 65 11.06 5.10 -2.75
C LEU A 65 9.61 5.57 -2.96
N ALA A 66 8.94 6.06 -1.93
CA ALA A 66 7.61 6.68 -2.07
C ALA A 66 7.67 7.89 -3.02
N SER A 67 8.71 8.71 -2.91
CA SER A 67 9.01 9.83 -3.82
C SER A 67 9.21 9.37 -5.26
N ASP A 68 9.98 8.29 -5.46
CA ASP A 68 10.26 7.72 -6.77
C ASP A 68 8.97 7.19 -7.43
N ILE A 69 8.10 6.54 -6.66
CA ILE A 69 6.81 6.01 -7.12
C ILE A 69 5.84 7.16 -7.46
N ASP A 70 5.76 8.18 -6.60
CA ASP A 70 4.90 9.35 -6.81
C ASP A 70 5.24 10.06 -8.13
N LYS A 71 6.53 10.30 -8.38
CA LYS A 71 7.02 10.86 -9.65
C LYS A 71 6.71 9.94 -10.82
N LEU A 72 6.93 8.63 -10.65
CA LEU A 72 6.71 7.64 -11.70
C LEU A 72 5.26 7.62 -12.19
N LEU A 73 4.29 7.76 -11.28
CA LEU A 73 2.85 7.77 -11.59
C LEU A 73 2.34 9.16 -11.99
N SER A 74 2.93 10.24 -11.47
CA SER A 74 2.60 11.62 -11.85
C SER A 74 2.83 11.91 -13.34
N ASP A 75 3.71 11.16 -13.99
CA ASP A 75 3.91 11.20 -15.46
C ASP A 75 2.66 10.77 -16.25
N ILE A 76 1.67 10.13 -15.61
CA ILE A 76 0.45 9.63 -16.25
C ILE A 76 -0.72 10.54 -15.88
N PRO A 77 -1.45 11.11 -16.87
CA PRO A 77 -2.63 11.92 -16.60
C PRO A 77 -3.63 11.19 -15.70
N HIS A 78 -4.26 11.95 -14.80
CA HIS A 78 -5.31 11.46 -13.90
C HIS A 78 -4.88 10.37 -12.91
N CYS A 79 -3.59 10.08 -12.77
CA CYS A 79 -3.08 9.15 -11.76
C CYS A 79 -2.51 9.92 -10.57
N HIS A 80 -2.92 9.53 -9.36
CA HIS A 80 -2.42 10.09 -8.12
C HIS A 80 -1.89 8.96 -7.24
N PHE A 81 -0.80 9.21 -6.54
CA PHE A 81 -0.23 8.29 -5.57
C PHE A 81 -0.40 8.83 -4.16
N ILE A 82 -0.67 7.92 -3.21
CA ILE A 82 -0.75 8.21 -1.79
C ILE A 82 0.01 7.13 -1.03
N ALA A 83 1.06 7.55 -0.34
CA ALA A 83 1.70 6.72 0.68
C ALA A 83 0.84 6.74 1.94
N SER A 84 0.36 5.56 2.33
CA SER A 84 -0.60 5.34 3.40
C SER A 84 -0.13 4.29 4.43
N PRO A 85 1.13 4.34 4.94
CA PRO A 85 1.61 3.32 5.83
C PRO A 85 0.79 3.21 7.13
N VAL A 86 0.68 1.99 7.63
CA VAL A 86 -0.13 1.64 8.81
C VAL A 86 0.71 1.67 10.09
N VAL A 87 0.16 2.26 11.15
CA VAL A 87 0.80 2.44 12.46
C VAL A 87 0.01 1.72 13.56
N VAL A 88 -0.22 0.42 13.40
CA VAL A 88 -0.82 -0.41 14.45
C VAL A 88 -0.24 -1.82 14.50
N PRO A 89 -0.28 -2.48 15.68
CA PRO A 89 -0.02 -3.91 15.77
C PRO A 89 -1.01 -4.72 14.90
N PRO A 90 -0.59 -5.87 14.33
CA PRO A 90 -1.46 -6.70 13.49
C PRO A 90 -2.79 -7.11 14.13
N ALA A 91 -2.85 -7.21 15.45
CA ALA A 91 -4.08 -7.51 16.19
C ALA A 91 -5.18 -6.46 15.96
N ALA A 92 -4.83 -5.18 15.87
CA ALA A 92 -5.79 -4.10 15.63
C ALA A 92 -6.29 -4.07 14.17
N ALA A 93 -5.56 -4.70 13.24
CA ALA A 93 -5.99 -4.83 11.84
C ALA A 93 -7.20 -5.74 11.67
N THR A 94 -7.31 -6.80 12.48
CA THR A 94 -8.44 -7.75 12.41
C THR A 94 -9.76 -7.09 12.82
N ASP A 95 -9.68 -6.12 13.73
CA ASP A 95 -10.82 -5.34 14.22
C ASP A 95 -11.20 -4.17 13.29
N GLY A 96 -10.50 -3.95 12.18
CA GLY A 96 -10.69 -2.78 11.32
C GLY A 96 -10.30 -1.45 12.00
N LYS A 97 -9.42 -1.51 13.01
CA LYS A 97 -8.99 -0.34 13.80
C LYS A 97 -7.62 0.15 13.37
N LEU A 98 -7.38 0.19 12.05
CA LEU A 98 -6.12 0.72 11.53
C LEU A 98 -5.98 2.21 11.85
N ILE A 99 -4.76 2.63 12.16
CA ILE A 99 -4.33 4.03 12.13
C ILE A 99 -3.43 4.16 10.92
N VAL A 100 -3.82 5.02 9.98
CA VAL A 100 -3.15 5.21 8.70
C VAL A 100 -2.53 6.60 8.66
N LEU A 101 -1.24 6.70 8.36
CA LEU A 101 -0.59 7.97 8.04
C LEU A 101 -0.67 8.17 6.54
N MET A 102 -1.35 9.20 6.06
CA MET A 102 -1.51 9.46 4.63
C MET A 102 -0.69 10.67 4.20
N SER A 103 -0.09 10.56 3.01
CA SER A 103 0.65 11.64 2.38
C SER A 103 0.64 11.50 0.86
N GLY A 104 0.35 12.58 0.15
CA GLY A 104 0.28 12.63 -1.30
C GLY A 104 -0.62 13.74 -1.81
N ASP A 105 -1.28 13.56 -2.95
CA ASP A 105 -2.24 14.55 -3.46
C ASP A 105 -3.36 14.83 -2.45
N TYR A 106 -3.52 16.09 -2.04
CA TYR A 106 -4.47 16.51 -1.01
C TYR A 106 -5.94 16.17 -1.32
N THR A 107 -6.34 16.25 -2.60
CA THR A 107 -7.71 15.94 -2.99
C THR A 107 -7.97 14.43 -2.97
N ALA A 108 -7.03 13.66 -3.50
CA ALA A 108 -7.07 12.20 -3.49
C ALA A 108 -7.04 11.66 -2.04
N GLU A 109 -6.25 12.26 -1.18
CA GLU A 109 -6.13 11.90 0.23
C GLU A 109 -7.44 12.06 0.99
N LYS A 110 -8.18 13.15 0.79
CA LYS A 110 -9.49 13.32 1.43
C LYS A 110 -10.53 12.33 0.95
N GLU A 111 -10.54 12.04 -0.35
CA GLU A 111 -11.45 11.03 -0.93
C GLU A 111 -11.19 9.66 -0.33
N VAL A 112 -9.91 9.25 -0.28
CA VAL A 112 -9.52 7.96 0.29
C VAL A 112 -9.76 7.92 1.80
N ALA A 113 -9.47 8.99 2.55
CA ALA A 113 -9.72 9.03 3.99
C ALA A 113 -11.18 8.76 4.33
N TYR A 114 -12.12 9.31 3.53
CA TYR A 114 -13.55 9.08 3.69
C TYR A 114 -13.97 7.63 3.37
N LEU A 115 -13.27 6.95 2.46
CA LEU A 115 -13.52 5.55 2.15
C LEU A 115 -12.94 4.60 3.21
N LEU A 116 -11.82 4.98 3.83
CA LEU A 116 -11.13 4.14 4.81
C LEU A 116 -11.80 4.18 6.19
N VAL A 117 -12.34 5.33 6.61
CA VAL A 117 -13.01 5.49 7.89
C VAL A 117 -14.53 5.43 7.71
N PRO A 118 -15.27 4.53 8.39
CA PRO A 118 -14.83 3.56 9.42
C PRO A 118 -14.61 2.14 8.87
N ALA A 119 -14.42 1.98 7.55
CA ALA A 119 -14.42 0.67 6.89
C ALA A 119 -13.28 -0.25 7.34
N ILE A 120 -12.04 0.23 7.26
CA ILE A 120 -10.84 -0.54 7.64
C ILE A 120 -9.95 0.22 8.62
N SER A 121 -10.19 1.52 8.82
CA SER A 121 -9.43 2.35 9.73
C SER A 121 -10.33 3.02 10.77
N GLN A 122 -9.82 3.12 11.99
CA GLN A 122 -10.44 3.93 13.04
C GLN A 122 -10.04 5.40 12.86
N LYS A 123 -8.86 5.65 12.30
CA LYS A 123 -8.33 7.00 12.12
C LYS A 123 -7.38 7.07 10.93
N VAL A 124 -7.51 8.15 10.18
CA VAL A 124 -6.56 8.59 9.17
C VAL A 124 -5.92 9.89 9.66
N ILE A 125 -4.60 10.00 9.52
CA ILE A 125 -3.83 11.19 9.87
C ILE A 125 -3.16 11.68 8.58
N ASP A 126 -3.60 12.84 8.11
CA ASP A 126 -2.96 13.55 7.00
C ASP A 126 -1.66 14.17 7.50
N VAL A 127 -0.54 13.77 6.88
CA VAL A 127 0.79 14.29 7.19
C VAL A 127 1.37 15.17 6.08
N GLY A 128 0.57 15.44 5.04
CA GLY A 128 0.79 16.48 4.04
C GLY A 128 1.22 15.98 2.67
N GLY A 129 1.34 16.93 1.73
CA GLY A 129 1.41 16.62 0.30
C GLY A 129 2.70 16.02 -0.27
N ASN A 130 3.65 15.64 0.58
CA ASN A 130 4.88 14.96 0.14
C ASN A 130 4.76 13.48 0.52
N ALA A 131 4.70 12.60 -0.49
CA ALA A 131 4.55 11.15 -0.36
C ALA A 131 5.59 10.48 0.56
N GLU A 132 6.73 11.13 0.83
CA GLU A 132 7.74 10.62 1.75
C GLU A 132 7.29 10.68 3.22
N LYS A 133 6.48 11.68 3.58
CA LYS A 133 6.20 12.03 4.98
C LYS A 133 5.51 10.93 5.77
N GLY A 134 4.56 10.22 5.15
CA GLY A 134 3.87 9.10 5.80
C GLY A 134 4.86 8.04 6.27
N ASN A 135 5.84 7.71 5.44
CA ASN A 135 6.87 6.72 5.77
C ASN A 135 7.92 7.28 6.74
N ILE A 136 8.27 8.57 6.66
CA ILE A 136 9.20 9.20 7.62
C ILE A 136 8.64 9.18 9.05
N LEU A 137 7.35 9.45 9.20
CA LEU A 137 6.69 9.55 10.51
C LEU A 137 6.21 8.19 11.04
N ASN A 138 6.30 7.13 10.24
CA ASN A 138 5.95 5.79 10.69
C ASN A 138 7.04 5.24 11.62
N PRO A 139 6.76 4.93 12.90
CA PRO A 139 7.74 4.39 13.83
C PRO A 139 8.28 3.00 13.43
N SER A 140 7.62 2.30 12.50
CA SER A 140 8.10 1.03 11.94
C SER A 140 9.02 1.19 10.73
N ALA A 141 9.17 2.41 10.20
CA ALA A 141 10.10 2.67 9.11
C ALA A 141 11.54 2.63 9.63
N HIS A 142 12.41 1.87 8.95
CA HIS A 142 13.83 1.83 9.28
C HIS A 142 14.55 3.05 8.69
N PRO A 143 15.47 3.68 9.45
CA PRO A 143 16.38 4.67 8.89
C PRO A 143 17.29 4.03 7.81
N PRO A 144 17.82 4.84 6.88
CA PRO A 144 18.70 4.37 5.80
C PRO A 144 19.93 3.62 6.31
#